data_AF-A0AAE1I844-F1
#
_entry.id   AF-A0AAE1I844-F1
#
_cell.length_a   1.000
_cell.length_b   1.000
_cell.length_c   1.000
_cell.angle_alpha   90.00
_cell.angle_beta   90.00
_cell.angle_gamma   90.00
#
_symmetry.space_group_name_H-M   'P 1'
#
loop_
_entity.id
_entity.type
_entity.pdbx_description
1 polymer ?
#
loop_
_entity_poly.entity_id
_entity_poly.type
_entity_poly.pdbx_seq_one_letter_code
_entity_poly.pdbx_strand_id
1 'polypeptide(L)'
;MEDAVNELNQTVGLATFQSAKMLSDSIQHMNESIDERMRAIKLDTETIIEQNAELKSKQDAMIEMQRGLLEKLNEQSQLFSTTVQSFGYVHMGANFGRTFRVSLLKFDVVRLRLARWGHSAGLVSSDGLESFQATKLAFKNREQVHSLLDQILELFADAKVASKKFEKRNGISATPALDPAEELDSVSALLHQKMQDLVEKRQGKLELEQSEWTLHEEKKFSRLIEDISELVDDLIDLFPGIQEEQRRLCEEEVSEMNMNKGMLLLLRDIAAGQDELLSDTAAKAIKPTTTYTNSVVFSGSHNSGLQIGNNSGSISGINFNRW
;
A
#
# COMPACT_ATOMS: atom_id res chain seq x y z
N MET A 1 -108.60 -7.80 -17.58
CA MET A 1 -107.56 -6.75 -17.72
C MET A 1 -106.78 -6.62 -16.41
N GLU A 2 -107.47 -6.66 -15.27
CA GLU A 2 -106.88 -6.66 -13.92
C GLU A 2 -105.98 -7.88 -13.63
N ASP A 3 -106.39 -9.10 -14.02
CA ASP A 3 -105.61 -10.31 -13.80
C ASP A 3 -104.26 -10.34 -14.54
N ALA A 4 -104.25 -9.90 -15.81
CA ALA A 4 -103.03 -9.84 -16.62
C ALA A 4 -102.03 -8.79 -16.10
N VAL A 5 -102.53 -7.67 -15.55
CA VAL A 5 -101.69 -6.65 -14.89
C VAL A 5 -101.11 -7.18 -13.58
N ASN A 6 -101.88 -7.99 -12.85
CA ASN A 6 -101.43 -8.59 -11.60
C ASN A 6 -100.36 -9.67 -11.83
N GLU A 7 -100.51 -10.49 -12.87
CA GLU A 7 -99.56 -11.51 -13.27
C GLU A 7 -98.25 -10.89 -13.83
N LEU A 8 -98.36 -9.81 -14.61
CA LEU A 8 -97.20 -9.04 -15.07
C LEU A 8 -96.45 -8.39 -13.89
N ASN A 9 -97.18 -7.80 -12.92
CA ASN A 9 -96.59 -7.22 -11.71
C ASN A 9 -95.92 -8.29 -10.83
N GLN A 10 -96.49 -9.49 -10.71
CA GLN A 10 -95.87 -10.61 -10.01
C GLN A 10 -94.59 -11.07 -10.70
N THR A 11 -94.60 -11.17 -12.03
CA THR A 11 -93.45 -11.61 -12.84
C THR A 11 -92.30 -10.59 -12.78
N VAL A 12 -92.63 -9.29 -12.91
CA VAL A 12 -91.67 -8.19 -12.76
C VAL A 12 -91.12 -8.13 -11.32
N GLY A 13 -91.96 -8.32 -10.31
CA GLY A 13 -91.54 -8.40 -8.92
C GLY A 13 -90.57 -9.56 -8.65
N LEU A 14 -90.85 -10.74 -9.22
CA LEU A 14 -90.00 -11.92 -9.09
C LEU A 14 -88.65 -11.75 -9.80
N ALA A 15 -88.65 -11.21 -11.02
CA ALA A 15 -87.43 -10.93 -11.78
C ALA A 15 -86.55 -9.86 -11.11
N THR A 16 -87.18 -8.83 -10.55
CA THR A 16 -86.49 -7.78 -9.77
C THR A 16 -85.88 -8.37 -8.49
N PHE A 17 -86.62 -9.24 -7.79
CA PHE A 17 -86.13 -9.93 -6.60
C PHE A 17 -84.96 -10.88 -6.90
N GLN A 18 -85.03 -11.64 -8.00
CA GLN A 18 -83.94 -12.51 -8.44
C GLN A 18 -82.68 -11.72 -8.82
N SER A 19 -82.85 -10.60 -9.53
CA SER A 19 -81.73 -9.70 -9.89
C SER A 19 -81.09 -9.08 -8.65
N ALA A 20 -81.90 -8.63 -7.68
CA ALA A 20 -81.42 -8.12 -6.41
C ALA A 20 -80.67 -9.19 -5.59
N LYS A 21 -81.15 -10.44 -5.61
CA LYS A 21 -80.46 -11.57 -4.97
C LYS A 21 -79.12 -11.87 -5.62
N MET A 22 -79.03 -11.91 -6.95
CA MET A 22 -77.76 -12.13 -7.65
C MET A 22 -76.74 -11.00 -7.41
N LEU A 23 -77.20 -9.75 -7.31
CA LEU A 23 -76.37 -8.61 -6.92
C LEU A 23 -75.88 -8.77 -5.49
N SER A 24 -76.75 -9.16 -4.55
CA SER A 24 -76.37 -9.43 -3.15
C SER A 24 -75.33 -10.54 -3.06
N ASP A 25 -75.52 -11.66 -3.76
CA ASP A 25 -74.59 -12.78 -3.79
C ASP A 25 -73.24 -12.38 -4.42
N SER A 26 -73.25 -11.57 -5.48
CA SER A 26 -72.02 -11.02 -6.09
C SER A 26 -71.29 -10.07 -5.15
N ILE A 27 -72.01 -9.21 -4.42
CA ILE A 27 -71.43 -8.30 -3.42
C ILE A 27 -70.79 -9.10 -2.28
N GLN A 28 -71.47 -10.13 -1.79
CA GLN A 28 -70.96 -11.04 -0.77
C GLN A 28 -69.64 -11.68 -1.20
N HIS A 29 -69.59 -12.27 -2.41
CA HIS A 29 -68.39 -12.89 -2.96
C HIS A 29 -67.24 -11.89 -3.17
N MET A 30 -67.54 -10.67 -3.65
CA MET A 30 -66.52 -9.61 -3.77
C MET A 30 -65.95 -9.22 -2.41
N ASN A 31 -66.79 -9.14 -1.37
CA ASN A 31 -66.35 -8.78 -0.04
C ASN A 31 -65.44 -9.87 0.56
N GLU A 32 -65.80 -11.15 0.39
CA GLU A 32 -64.97 -12.28 0.79
C GLU A 32 -63.62 -12.31 0.06
N SER A 33 -63.61 -12.02 -1.24
CA SER A 33 -62.38 -11.91 -2.03
C SER A 33 -61.50 -10.73 -1.60
N ILE A 34 -62.10 -9.59 -1.26
CA ILE A 34 -61.39 -8.43 -0.71
C ILE A 34 -60.77 -8.78 0.64
N ASP A 35 -61.51 -9.44 1.53
CA ASP A 35 -61.02 -9.86 2.85
C ASP A 35 -59.86 -10.85 2.76
N GLU A 36 -59.92 -11.78 1.81
CA GLU A 36 -58.83 -12.73 1.56
C GLU A 36 -57.58 -12.03 1.00
N ARG A 37 -57.75 -11.11 0.04
CA ARG A 37 -56.64 -10.28 -0.46
C ARG A 37 -56.06 -9.39 0.63
N MET A 38 -56.89 -8.81 1.49
CA MET A 38 -56.44 -7.96 2.59
C MET A 38 -55.60 -8.76 3.60
N ARG A 39 -55.98 -10.01 3.89
CA ARG A 39 -55.18 -10.92 4.71
C ARG A 39 -53.85 -11.28 4.06
N ALA A 40 -53.84 -11.58 2.76
CA ALA A 40 -52.61 -11.88 2.03
C ALA A 40 -51.64 -10.70 2.01
N ILE A 41 -52.13 -9.48 1.71
CA ILE A 41 -51.32 -8.26 1.72
C ILE A 41 -50.73 -8.00 3.11
N LYS A 42 -51.51 -8.23 4.18
CA LYS A 42 -51.02 -8.06 5.54
C LYS A 42 -49.88 -9.03 5.87
N LEU A 43 -50.04 -10.31 5.50
CA LEU A 43 -49.02 -11.34 5.70
C LEU A 43 -47.74 -11.02 4.90
N ASP A 44 -47.87 -10.62 3.64
CA ASP A 44 -46.74 -10.24 2.79
C ASP A 44 -46.02 -9.01 3.38
N THR A 45 -46.77 -8.04 3.89
CA THR A 45 -46.22 -6.84 4.52
C THR A 45 -45.42 -7.18 5.78
N GLU A 46 -45.95 -8.07 6.63
CA GLU A 46 -45.24 -8.56 7.83
C GLU A 46 -43.94 -9.28 7.44
N THR A 47 -43.98 -10.11 6.39
CA THR A 47 -42.81 -10.82 5.86
C THR A 47 -41.73 -9.85 5.35
N ILE A 48 -42.13 -8.80 4.62
CA ILE A 48 -41.19 -7.78 4.11
C ILE A 48 -40.55 -7.00 5.27
N ILE A 49 -41.32 -6.68 6.32
CA ILE A 49 -40.79 -6.01 7.52
C ILE A 49 -39.72 -6.87 8.19
N GLU A 50 -39.97 -8.17 8.34
CA GLU A 50 -39.01 -9.12 8.92
C GLU A 50 -37.73 -9.21 8.07
N GLN A 51 -37.87 -9.37 6.75
CA GLN A 51 -36.72 -9.40 5.82
C GLN A 51 -35.91 -8.10 5.86
N ASN A 52 -36.57 -6.94 5.92
CA ASN A 52 -35.89 -5.65 6.03
C ASN A 52 -35.16 -5.50 7.36
N ALA A 53 -35.71 -6.02 8.45
CA ALA A 53 -35.03 -6.04 9.75
C ALA A 53 -33.77 -6.93 9.70
N GLU A 54 -33.86 -8.11 9.05
CA GLU A 54 -32.70 -8.99 8.86
C GLU A 54 -31.62 -8.36 7.97
N LEU A 55 -32.01 -7.74 6.85
CA LEU A 55 -31.08 -7.03 5.96
C LEU A 55 -30.35 -5.91 6.70
N LYS A 56 -31.07 -5.12 7.49
CA LYS A 56 -30.47 -4.08 8.33
C LYS A 56 -29.47 -4.67 9.32
N SER A 57 -29.83 -5.76 9.99
CA SER A 57 -28.91 -6.45 10.92
C SER A 57 -27.65 -6.96 10.21
N LYS A 58 -27.76 -7.51 9.00
CA LYS A 58 -26.60 -7.93 8.18
C LYS A 58 -25.73 -6.75 7.75
N GLN A 59 -26.36 -5.63 7.38
CA GLN A 59 -25.64 -4.41 7.03
C GLN A 59 -24.87 -3.84 8.22
N ASP A 60 -25.49 -3.79 9.40
CA ASP A 60 -24.85 -3.35 10.63
C ASP A 60 -23.64 -4.25 10.97
N ALA A 61 -23.81 -5.58 10.90
CA ALA A 61 -22.73 -6.54 11.11
C ALA A 61 -21.56 -6.37 10.11
N MET A 62 -21.87 -6.06 8.84
CA MET A 62 -20.86 -5.79 7.81
C MET A 62 -20.08 -4.50 8.10
N ILE A 63 -20.76 -3.44 8.54
CA ILE A 63 -20.14 -2.16 8.91
C ILE A 63 -19.21 -2.37 10.11
N GLU A 64 -19.66 -3.10 11.13
CA GLU A 64 -18.86 -3.45 12.31
C GLU A 64 -17.59 -4.23 11.91
N MET A 65 -17.74 -5.23 11.03
CA MET A 65 -16.59 -5.99 10.52
C MET A 65 -15.62 -5.10 9.75
N GLN A 66 -16.11 -4.22 8.87
CA GLN A 66 -15.27 -3.30 8.11
C GLN A 66 -14.54 -2.32 9.03
N ARG A 67 -15.21 -1.80 10.07
CA ARG A 67 -14.58 -0.92 11.06
C ARG A 67 -13.44 -1.63 11.80
N GLY A 68 -13.69 -2.86 12.28
CA GLY A 68 -12.65 -3.64 12.96
C GLY A 68 -11.46 -4.00 12.06
N LEU A 69 -11.69 -4.18 10.75
CA LEU A 69 -10.61 -4.37 9.78
C LEU A 69 -9.77 -3.09 9.59
N LEU A 70 -10.43 -1.93 9.49
CA LEU A 70 -9.76 -0.64 9.32
C LEU A 70 -8.93 -0.26 10.55
N GLU A 71 -9.47 -0.47 11.75
CA GLU A 71 -8.74 -0.25 13.02
C GLU A 71 -7.45 -1.09 13.05
N LYS A 72 -7.55 -2.38 12.71
CA LYS A 72 -6.41 -3.30 12.67
C LYS A 72 -5.35 -2.92 11.64
N LEU A 73 -5.75 -2.39 10.49
CA LEU A 73 -4.83 -1.89 9.48
C LEU A 73 -4.12 -0.64 9.99
N ASN A 74 -4.86 0.29 10.59
CA ASN A 74 -4.31 1.52 11.12
C ASN A 74 -3.27 1.26 12.22
N GLU A 75 -3.52 0.30 13.12
CA GLU A 75 -2.54 -0.16 14.11
C GLU A 75 -1.23 -0.62 13.44
N GLN A 76 -1.31 -1.42 12.38
CA GLN A 76 -0.12 -1.89 11.66
C GLN A 76 0.61 -0.76 10.95
N SER A 77 -0.12 0.16 10.31
CA SER A 77 0.47 1.35 9.68
C SER A 77 1.21 2.22 10.69
N GLN A 78 0.65 2.39 11.89
CA GLN A 78 1.30 3.13 12.99
C GLN A 78 2.56 2.43 13.49
N LEU A 79 2.51 1.10 13.68
CA LEU A 79 3.68 0.31 14.08
C LEU A 79 4.80 0.39 13.05
N PHE A 80 4.46 0.24 11.77
CA PHE A 80 5.39 0.39 10.67
C PHE A 80 6.01 1.80 10.64
N SER A 81 5.20 2.84 10.75
CA SER A 81 5.71 4.22 10.74
C SER A 81 6.67 4.46 11.90
N THR A 82 6.32 3.99 13.11
CA THR A 82 7.20 4.02 14.29
C THR A 82 8.53 3.31 14.04
N THR A 83 8.48 2.17 13.35
CA THR A 83 9.67 1.38 13.01
C THR A 83 10.60 2.15 12.07
N VAL A 84 10.06 2.75 11.00
CA VAL A 84 10.85 3.54 10.04
C VAL A 84 11.41 4.82 10.66
N GLN A 85 10.68 5.43 11.57
CA GLN A 85 11.13 6.63 12.28
C GLN A 85 12.23 6.33 13.31
N SER A 86 12.25 5.12 13.88
CA SER A 86 13.26 4.70 14.87
C SER A 86 14.69 4.90 14.37
N PHE A 87 14.91 4.78 13.06
CA PHE A 87 16.18 5.06 12.40
C PHE A 87 16.65 6.51 12.59
N GLY A 88 15.73 7.48 12.53
CA GLY A 88 16.06 8.91 12.64
C GLY A 88 16.57 9.32 14.02
N TYR A 89 16.33 8.52 15.05
CA TYR A 89 16.80 8.82 16.42
C TYR A 89 18.17 8.22 16.74
N VAL A 90 18.78 7.47 15.81
CA VAL A 90 20.07 6.80 16.04
C VAL A 90 21.21 7.64 15.46
N HIS A 91 22.07 8.12 16.34
CA HIS A 91 23.30 8.81 15.99
C HIS A 91 24.51 7.87 16.13
N MET A 92 25.61 8.18 15.43
CA MET A 92 26.87 7.43 15.56
C MET A 92 27.88 8.25 16.35
N GLY A 93 28.57 7.61 17.29
CA GLY A 93 29.63 8.27 18.06
C GLY A 93 30.94 8.41 17.27
N ALA A 94 31.82 9.32 17.70
CA ALA A 94 33.09 9.56 17.01
C ALA A 94 34.02 8.34 16.84
N ASN A 95 33.81 7.27 17.61
CA ASN A 95 34.55 6.02 17.50
C ASN A 95 34.47 5.35 16.11
N PHE A 96 33.48 5.70 15.29
CA PHE A 96 33.36 5.18 13.92
C PHE A 96 34.46 5.73 13.00
N GLY A 97 34.89 6.98 13.20
CA GLY A 97 35.93 7.60 12.39
C GLY A 97 35.78 7.32 10.89
N ARG A 98 36.70 6.52 10.32
CA ARG A 98 36.73 6.21 8.88
C ARG A 98 35.57 5.33 8.40
N THR A 99 34.93 4.56 9.28
CA THR A 99 33.81 3.67 8.92
C THR A 99 32.47 4.38 8.99
N PHE A 100 32.41 5.59 9.56
CA PHE A 100 31.20 6.41 9.71
C PHE A 100 30.40 6.51 8.41
N ARG A 101 31.05 6.95 7.32
CA ARG A 101 30.42 7.09 6.00
C ARG A 101 29.75 5.80 5.54
N VAL A 102 30.45 4.67 5.63
CA VAL A 102 29.93 3.39 5.11
C VAL A 102 28.79 2.90 5.99
N SER A 103 28.94 2.97 7.32
CA SER A 103 27.92 2.54 8.27
C SER A 103 26.64 3.37 8.14
N LEU A 104 26.76 4.70 8.01
CA LEU A 104 25.62 5.60 7.84
C LEU A 104 24.87 5.32 6.55
N LEU A 105 25.56 5.27 5.41
CA LEU A 105 24.89 5.04 4.13
C LEU A 105 24.28 3.63 4.06
N LYS A 106 24.88 2.61 4.68
CA LYS A 106 24.25 1.29 4.79
C LYS A 106 22.97 1.34 5.63
N PHE A 107 23.00 2.06 6.73
CA PHE A 107 21.83 2.25 7.59
C PHE A 107 20.69 2.97 6.86
N ASP A 108 21.01 4.00 6.07
CA ASP A 108 20.04 4.68 5.20
C ASP A 108 19.47 3.75 4.13
N VAL A 109 20.28 2.88 3.52
CA VAL A 109 19.81 1.89 2.54
C VAL A 109 18.79 0.95 3.17
N VAL A 110 19.06 0.41 4.36
CA VAL A 110 18.12 -0.47 5.07
C VAL A 110 16.82 0.27 5.40
N ARG A 111 16.92 1.53 5.84
CA ARG A 111 15.74 2.37 6.07
C ARG A 111 14.93 2.60 4.81
N LEU A 112 15.59 2.93 3.69
CA LEU A 112 14.94 3.15 2.40
C LEU A 112 14.25 1.87 1.91
N ARG A 113 14.92 0.73 2.06
CA ARG A 113 14.40 -0.60 1.75
C ARG A 113 13.13 -0.93 2.55
N LEU A 114 13.15 -0.72 3.86
CA LEU A 114 11.97 -0.90 4.72
C LEU A 114 10.83 0.08 4.34
N ALA A 115 11.15 1.34 4.04
CA ALA A 115 10.18 2.32 3.57
C ALA A 115 9.53 1.92 2.25
N ARG A 116 10.33 1.39 1.30
CA ARG A 116 9.84 0.85 0.03
C ARG A 116 8.90 -0.34 0.26
N TRP A 117 9.27 -1.26 1.15
CA TRP A 117 8.42 -2.38 1.57
C TRP A 117 7.05 -1.92 2.06
N GLY A 118 6.98 -1.03 3.03
CA GLY A 118 5.67 -0.61 3.56
C GLY A 118 4.80 0.15 2.56
N HIS A 119 5.40 0.86 1.61
CA HIS A 119 4.66 1.45 0.48
C HIS A 119 4.04 0.36 -0.40
N SER A 120 4.84 -0.62 -0.84
CA SER A 120 4.35 -1.74 -1.66
C SER A 120 3.35 -2.65 -0.95
N ALA A 121 3.42 -2.73 0.39
CA ALA A 121 2.48 -3.48 1.22
C ALA A 121 1.19 -2.71 1.52
N GLY A 122 1.06 -1.45 1.06
CA GLY A 122 -0.12 -0.61 1.29
C GLY A 122 -0.28 -0.16 2.74
N LEU A 123 0.79 -0.17 3.54
CA LEU A 123 0.81 0.32 4.92
C LEU A 123 0.94 1.85 4.98
N VAL A 124 1.34 2.46 3.87
CA VAL A 124 1.41 3.90 3.67
C VAL A 124 0.20 4.34 2.86
N SER A 125 -0.59 5.28 3.40
CA SER A 125 -1.77 5.82 2.74
C SER A 125 -1.43 6.48 1.40
N SER A 126 -1.74 5.81 0.29
CA SER A 126 -1.95 6.44 -1.00
C SER A 126 -3.45 6.50 -1.28
N ASP A 127 -3.96 7.69 -1.64
CA ASP A 127 -5.34 7.92 -2.10
C ASP A 127 -5.63 7.09 -3.37
N GLY A 128 -6.03 5.83 -3.23
CA GLY A 128 -6.29 4.99 -4.40
C GLY A 128 -6.83 3.59 -4.13
N LEU A 129 -7.66 3.11 -5.07
CA LEU A 129 -8.29 1.80 -5.10
C LEU A 129 -7.28 0.63 -5.20
N GLU A 130 -6.05 0.88 -5.63
CA GLU A 130 -4.95 -0.10 -5.65
C GLU A 130 -4.51 -0.54 -4.25
N SER A 131 -4.76 0.31 -3.23
CA SER A 131 -4.60 -0.01 -1.81
C SER A 131 -5.29 -1.33 -1.44
N PHE A 132 -6.50 -1.59 -1.96
CA PHE A 132 -7.37 -2.68 -1.48
C PHE A 132 -6.79 -4.10 -1.68
N GLN A 133 -5.98 -4.34 -2.73
CA GLN A 133 -5.33 -5.65 -2.92
C GLN A 133 -4.12 -5.82 -2.00
N ALA A 134 -3.31 -4.78 -1.81
CA ALA A 134 -2.20 -4.77 -0.86
C ALA A 134 -2.69 -4.87 0.60
N THR A 135 -3.78 -4.17 0.93
CA THR A 135 -4.49 -4.26 2.22
C THR A 135 -4.96 -5.69 2.52
N LYS A 136 -5.44 -6.42 1.49
CA LYS A 136 -5.87 -7.81 1.64
C LYS A 136 -4.71 -8.77 1.88
N LEU A 137 -3.54 -8.46 1.33
CA LEU A 137 -2.31 -9.22 1.52
C LEU A 137 -1.79 -9.05 2.96
N ALA A 138 -1.72 -7.81 3.44
CA ALA A 138 -1.35 -7.46 4.81
C ALA A 138 -2.22 -8.17 5.87
N PHE A 139 -3.48 -8.46 5.56
CA PHE A 139 -4.37 -9.16 6.48
C PHE A 139 -4.05 -10.65 6.68
N LYS A 140 -3.57 -11.36 5.64
CA LYS A 140 -3.32 -12.81 5.73
C LYS A 140 -2.12 -13.14 6.61
N ASN A 141 -1.07 -12.33 6.52
CA ASN A 141 0.17 -12.51 7.28
C ASN A 141 0.29 -11.46 8.39
N ARG A 142 -0.84 -10.90 8.86
CA ARG A 142 -0.90 -9.75 9.77
C ARG A 142 -0.04 -9.95 11.01
N GLU A 143 -0.23 -11.09 11.68
CA GLU A 143 0.47 -11.41 12.93
C GLU A 143 1.97 -11.56 12.72
N GLN A 144 2.40 -12.13 11.59
CA GLN A 144 3.80 -12.25 11.24
C GLN A 144 4.43 -10.89 10.94
N VAL A 145 3.73 -10.03 10.19
CA VAL A 145 4.18 -8.65 9.95
C VAL A 145 4.32 -7.88 11.26
N HIS A 146 3.32 -7.96 12.13
CA HIS A 146 3.37 -7.31 13.44
C HIS A 146 4.56 -7.81 14.26
N SER A 147 4.76 -9.13 14.31
CA SER A 147 5.87 -9.74 15.04
C SER A 147 7.24 -9.35 14.47
N LEU A 148 7.41 -9.24 13.16
CA LEU A 148 8.67 -8.82 12.54
C LEU A 148 8.97 -7.34 12.80
N LEU A 149 7.95 -6.46 12.72
CA LEU A 149 8.10 -5.04 13.06
C LEU A 149 8.43 -4.84 14.55
N ASP A 150 7.79 -5.59 15.45
CA ASP A 150 8.12 -5.58 16.88
C ASP A 150 9.56 -6.03 17.13
N GLN A 151 10.03 -7.08 16.45
CA GLN A 151 11.42 -7.52 16.56
C GLN A 151 12.41 -6.43 16.12
N ILE A 152 12.11 -5.68 15.06
CA ILE A 152 12.95 -4.53 14.65
C ILE A 152 12.98 -3.47 15.76
N LEU A 153 11.84 -3.15 16.37
CA LEU A 153 11.78 -2.20 17.49
C LEU A 153 12.53 -2.69 18.73
N GLU A 154 12.48 -3.99 19.01
CA GLU A 154 13.26 -4.63 20.08
C GLU A 154 14.77 -4.50 19.83
N LEU A 155 15.24 -4.70 18.58
CA LEU A 155 16.64 -4.49 18.22
C LEU A 155 17.09 -3.04 18.49
N PHE A 156 16.27 -2.05 18.15
CA PHE A 156 16.54 -0.65 18.49
C PHE A 156 16.57 -0.41 20.00
N ALA A 157 15.63 -1.00 20.75
CA ALA A 157 15.58 -0.86 22.21
C ALA A 157 16.82 -1.49 22.88
N ASP A 158 17.24 -2.67 22.45
CA ASP A 158 18.42 -3.36 22.94
C ASP A 158 19.70 -2.59 22.62
N ALA A 159 19.82 -2.05 21.40
CA ALA A 159 20.93 -1.21 21.00
C ALA A 159 21.00 0.09 21.84
N LYS A 160 19.84 0.70 22.14
CA LYS A 160 19.74 1.88 23.02
C LYS A 160 20.16 1.56 24.46
N VAL A 161 19.73 0.43 25.00
CA VAL A 161 20.15 -0.03 26.33
C VAL A 161 21.66 -0.30 26.36
N ALA A 162 22.20 -0.90 25.30
CA ALA A 162 23.62 -1.14 25.16
C ALA A 162 24.44 0.15 25.10
N SER A 163 23.97 1.16 24.35
CA SER A 163 24.55 2.50 24.29
C SER A 163 24.61 3.16 25.68
N LYS A 164 23.50 3.22 26.42
CA LYS A 164 23.46 3.80 27.77
C LYS A 164 24.42 3.10 28.75
N LYS A 165 24.55 1.78 28.64
CA LYS A 165 25.51 1.00 29.46
C LYS A 165 26.96 1.37 29.12
N PHE A 166 27.26 1.62 27.84
CA PHE A 166 28.58 2.06 27.39
C PHE A 166 28.91 3.46 27.91
N GLU A 167 28.00 4.42 27.77
CA GLU A 167 28.15 5.79 28.31
C GLU A 167 28.41 5.78 29.81
N LYS A 168 27.63 5.01 30.57
CA LYS A 168 27.81 4.89 32.03
C LYS A 168 29.17 4.30 32.41
N ARG A 169 29.70 3.36 31.62
CA ARG A 169 30.98 2.70 31.89
C ARG A 169 32.17 3.60 31.57
N ASN A 170 32.09 4.38 30.50
CA ASN A 170 33.21 5.15 29.99
C ASN A 170 33.19 6.63 30.44
N GLY A 171 32.14 7.04 31.17
CA GLY A 171 31.94 8.41 31.62
C GLY A 171 31.33 9.28 30.53
N ILE A 172 30.69 10.39 30.93
CA ILE A 172 29.98 11.35 30.07
C ILE A 172 30.89 11.99 29.00
N SER A 173 32.21 11.78 29.03
CA SER A 173 33.10 12.10 27.90
C SER A 173 33.06 11.05 26.78
N ALA A 174 31.98 10.27 26.67
CA ALA A 174 31.68 9.53 25.46
C ALA A 174 31.67 10.55 24.32
N THR A 175 32.59 10.35 23.38
CA THR A 175 32.86 11.27 22.27
C THR A 175 31.58 11.77 21.62
N PRO A 176 31.52 13.04 21.19
CA PRO A 176 30.32 13.61 20.59
C PRO A 176 29.79 12.76 19.43
N ALA A 177 28.48 12.85 19.19
CA ALA A 177 27.87 12.32 17.98
C ALA A 177 28.53 12.97 16.76
N LEU A 178 28.75 12.18 15.71
CA LEU A 178 29.23 12.66 14.43
C LEU A 178 28.09 13.33 13.68
N ASP A 179 28.35 14.53 13.15
CA ASP A 179 27.40 15.25 12.29
C ASP A 179 27.63 14.84 10.83
N PRO A 180 26.64 14.22 10.14
CA PRO A 180 26.73 13.93 8.72
C PRO A 180 27.13 15.13 7.84
N ALA A 181 26.74 16.35 8.21
CA ALA A 181 27.04 17.56 7.44
C ALA A 181 28.52 17.97 7.53
N GLU A 182 29.19 17.66 8.64
CA GLU A 182 30.60 18.00 8.86
C GLU A 182 31.54 16.87 8.44
N GLU A 183 31.09 15.61 8.58
CA GLU A 183 31.94 14.43 8.49
C GLU A 183 31.92 13.74 7.12
N LEU A 184 30.90 14.00 6.29
CA LEU A 184 30.77 13.41 4.96
C LEU A 184 31.35 14.29 3.85
N ASP A 185 31.93 13.65 2.84
CA ASP A 185 32.24 14.33 1.58
C ASP A 185 30.95 14.73 0.85
N SER A 186 31.04 15.70 -0.07
CA SER A 186 29.87 16.29 -0.73
C SER A 186 28.99 15.28 -1.49
N VAL A 187 29.58 14.21 -2.04
CA VAL A 187 28.82 13.17 -2.75
C VAL A 187 28.07 12.32 -1.75
N SER A 188 28.72 11.92 -0.66
CA SER A 188 28.12 11.11 0.40
C SER A 188 27.04 11.86 1.17
N ALA A 189 27.26 13.14 1.49
CA ALA A 189 26.27 13.99 2.14
C ALA A 189 25.01 14.16 1.29
N LEU A 190 25.18 14.41 -0.01
CA LEU A 190 24.04 14.52 -0.93
C LEU A 190 23.31 13.18 -1.09
N LEU A 191 24.02 12.05 -1.12
CA LEU A 191 23.39 10.73 -1.19
C LEU A 191 22.58 10.43 0.09
N HIS A 192 23.14 10.70 1.27
CA HIS A 192 22.44 10.61 2.55
C HIS A 192 21.15 11.43 2.54
N GLN A 193 21.24 12.71 2.18
CA GLN A 193 20.08 13.60 2.10
C GLN A 193 19.02 13.07 1.13
N LYS A 194 19.42 12.61 -0.06
CA LYS A 194 18.49 12.07 -1.06
C LYS A 194 17.72 10.84 -0.57
N MET A 195 18.37 9.95 0.18
CA MET A 195 17.69 8.78 0.77
C MET A 195 16.73 9.20 1.88
N GLN A 196 17.11 10.18 2.71
CA GLN A 196 16.25 10.75 3.74
C GLN A 196 14.99 11.38 3.15
N ASP A 197 15.14 12.25 2.14
CA ASP A 197 14.04 12.91 1.44
C ASP A 197 13.03 11.90 0.86
N LEU A 198 13.52 10.80 0.28
CA LEU A 198 12.67 9.74 -0.27
C LEU A 198 11.86 9.00 0.80
N VAL A 199 12.50 8.70 1.94
CA VAL A 199 11.81 8.07 3.07
C VAL A 199 10.75 9.00 3.64
N GLU A 200 11.05 10.29 3.82
CA GLU A 200 10.10 11.28 4.32
C GLU A 200 8.91 11.47 3.37
N LYS A 201 9.17 11.56 2.07
CA LYS A 201 8.12 11.65 1.04
C LYS A 201 7.15 10.47 1.11
N ARG A 202 7.64 9.28 1.47
CA ARG A 202 6.81 8.08 1.60
C ARG A 202 6.09 7.99 2.93
N GLN A 203 6.75 8.26 4.05
CA GLN A 203 6.13 8.12 5.36
C GLN A 203 5.09 9.22 5.65
N GLY A 204 5.21 10.37 4.97
CA GLY A 204 4.51 11.57 5.39
C GLY A 204 5.09 12.11 6.70
N LYS A 205 4.64 13.30 7.10
CA LYS A 205 5.08 13.92 8.36
C LYS A 205 4.28 13.32 9.53
N LEU A 206 4.77 12.23 10.11
CA LEU A 206 4.53 11.94 11.53
C LEU A 206 5.81 12.27 12.28
N GLU A 207 5.75 13.22 13.20
CA GLU A 207 6.82 13.46 14.17
C GLU A 207 6.47 12.66 15.42
N LEU A 208 7.28 11.64 15.75
CA LEU A 208 7.21 10.99 17.05
C LEU A 208 8.16 11.71 18.03
N GLU A 209 7.69 11.86 19.27
CA GLU A 209 8.50 12.35 20.38
C GLU A 209 9.36 11.20 20.92
N GLN A 210 10.44 10.84 20.22
CA GLN A 210 11.46 9.93 20.76
C GLN A 210 12.76 10.67 21.05
N SER A 211 13.41 10.32 22.15
CA SER A 211 14.72 10.85 22.49
C SER A 211 15.79 10.21 21.60
N GLU A 212 16.52 11.06 20.87
CA GLU A 212 17.75 10.74 20.16
C GLU A 212 18.77 10.07 21.09
N TRP A 213 19.58 9.19 20.52
CA TRP A 213 20.61 8.46 21.25
C TRP A 213 21.76 8.08 20.33
N THR A 214 22.96 7.92 20.91
CA THR A 214 24.19 7.71 20.14
C THR A 214 24.72 6.30 20.37
N LEU A 215 24.93 5.54 19.29
CA LEU A 215 25.65 4.26 19.37
C LEU A 215 27.14 4.49 19.12
N HIS A 216 27.98 4.11 20.09
CA HIS A 216 29.43 4.34 20.03
C HIS A 216 30.24 3.12 19.59
N GLU A 217 29.61 1.95 19.52
CA GLU A 217 30.28 0.67 19.23
C GLU A 217 29.98 0.25 17.79
N GLU A 218 30.94 0.42 16.88
CA GLU A 218 30.80 0.07 15.45
C GLU A 218 30.29 -1.36 15.26
N LYS A 219 30.86 -2.34 15.97
CA LYS A 219 30.45 -3.76 15.87
C LYS A 219 28.97 -3.98 16.22
N LYS A 220 28.44 -3.23 17.20
CA LYS A 220 27.02 -3.33 17.57
C LYS A 220 26.15 -2.68 16.52
N PHE A 221 26.63 -1.61 15.90
CA PHE A 221 25.93 -0.93 14.82
C PHE A 221 25.88 -1.79 13.55
N SER A 222 26.99 -2.40 13.15
CA SER A 222 27.00 -3.33 12.00
C SER A 222 26.05 -4.50 12.22
N ARG A 223 26.06 -5.09 13.42
CA ARG A 223 25.11 -6.15 13.79
C ARG A 223 23.66 -5.68 13.77
N LEU A 224 23.37 -4.47 14.26
CA LEU A 224 22.04 -3.89 14.20
C LEU A 224 21.56 -3.76 12.74
N ILE A 225 22.42 -3.29 11.83
CA ILE A 225 22.10 -3.23 10.40
C ILE A 225 21.81 -4.63 9.85
N GLU A 226 22.69 -5.60 10.12
CA GLU A 226 22.53 -6.99 9.65
C GLU A 226 21.23 -7.62 10.16
N ASP A 227 21.00 -7.59 11.48
CA ASP A 227 19.81 -8.17 12.10
C ASP A 227 18.51 -7.50 11.58
N ILE A 228 18.50 -6.18 11.35
CA ILE A 228 17.34 -5.50 10.75
C ILE A 228 17.17 -5.87 9.27
N SER A 229 18.27 -5.95 8.51
CA SER A 229 18.22 -6.34 7.10
C SER A 229 17.60 -7.72 6.92
N GLU A 230 17.96 -8.69 7.76
CA GLU A 230 17.37 -10.03 7.76
C GLU A 230 15.86 -9.99 8.06
N LEU A 231 15.42 -9.20 9.04
CA LEU A 231 13.98 -9.04 9.32
C LEU A 231 13.23 -8.35 8.16
N VAL A 232 13.89 -7.46 7.43
CA VAL A 232 13.32 -6.84 6.22
C VAL A 232 13.25 -7.84 5.06
N ASP A 233 14.22 -8.75 4.93
CA ASP A 233 14.14 -9.89 3.99
C ASP A 233 12.90 -10.73 4.29
N ASP A 234 12.71 -11.12 5.55
CA ASP A 234 11.54 -11.89 6.00
C ASP A 234 10.22 -11.17 5.68
N LEU A 235 10.16 -9.85 5.91
CA LEU A 235 8.99 -9.03 5.58
C LEU A 235 8.67 -9.04 4.07
N ILE A 236 9.68 -9.02 3.21
CA ILE A 236 9.50 -9.07 1.75
C ILE A 236 9.05 -10.47 1.31
N ASP A 237 9.64 -11.51 1.88
CA ASP A 237 9.36 -12.91 1.54
C ASP A 237 7.94 -13.34 1.92
N LEU A 238 7.33 -12.70 2.92
CA LEU A 238 5.90 -12.89 3.24
C LEU A 238 4.97 -12.49 2.07
N PHE A 239 5.43 -11.68 1.12
CA PHE A 239 4.60 -11.07 0.10
C PHE A 239 5.20 -11.14 -1.31
N PRO A 240 5.33 -12.33 -1.92
CA PRO A 240 5.89 -12.46 -3.26
C PRO A 240 5.10 -11.67 -4.34
N GLY A 241 3.82 -11.38 -4.09
CA GLY A 241 2.97 -10.60 -4.99
C GLY A 241 3.36 -9.12 -5.14
N ILE A 242 4.19 -8.56 -4.24
CA ILE A 242 4.59 -7.15 -4.29
C ILE A 242 5.98 -6.94 -4.92
N GLN A 243 6.61 -8.00 -5.46
CA GLN A 243 7.96 -7.92 -6.04
C GLN A 243 8.07 -6.99 -7.25
N GLU A 244 7.06 -6.98 -8.13
CA GLU A 244 7.06 -6.07 -9.28
C GLU A 244 6.88 -4.62 -8.85
N GLU A 245 6.07 -4.38 -7.82
CA GLU A 245 5.89 -3.06 -7.23
C GLU A 245 7.16 -2.58 -6.51
N GLN A 246 7.85 -3.46 -5.77
CA GLN A 246 9.19 -3.20 -5.23
C GLN A 246 10.17 -2.77 -6.32
N ARG A 247 10.18 -3.48 -7.46
CA ARG A 247 11.06 -3.16 -8.60
C ARG A 247 10.74 -1.78 -9.18
N ARG A 248 9.47 -1.50 -9.43
CA ARG A 248 8.99 -0.19 -9.93
C ARG A 248 9.42 0.95 -9.00
N LEU A 249 9.15 0.82 -7.71
CA LEU A 249 9.51 1.82 -6.71
C LEU A 249 11.02 2.02 -6.61
N CYS A 250 11.82 0.95 -6.76
CA CYS A 250 13.27 1.04 -6.77
C CYS A 250 13.82 1.77 -8.00
N GLU A 251 13.24 1.57 -9.17
CA GLU A 251 13.59 2.31 -10.39
C GLU A 251 13.24 3.79 -10.27
N GLU A 252 12.11 4.09 -9.63
CA GLU A 252 11.69 5.46 -9.32
C GLU A 252 12.65 6.15 -8.34
N GLU A 253 13.08 5.47 -7.28
CA GLU A 253 14.08 6.01 -6.34
C GLU A 253 15.36 6.45 -7.04
N VAL A 254 15.95 5.56 -7.85
CA VAL A 254 17.21 5.86 -8.56
C VAL A 254 17.01 7.01 -9.55
N SER A 255 15.84 7.08 -10.20
CA SER A 255 15.50 8.15 -11.13
C SER A 255 15.28 9.50 -10.42
N GLU A 256 14.53 9.51 -9.31
CA GLU A 256 14.21 10.72 -8.53
C GLU A 256 15.42 11.33 -7.83
N MET A 257 16.38 10.48 -7.40
CA MET A 257 17.61 10.98 -6.81
C MET A 257 18.49 11.75 -7.81
N ASN A 258 18.21 11.65 -9.13
CA ASN A 258 18.90 12.33 -10.22
C ASN A 258 20.43 12.26 -10.06
N MET A 259 20.91 11.03 -9.88
CA MET A 259 22.28 10.76 -9.47
C MET A 259 23.27 10.95 -10.62
N ASN A 260 24.41 11.58 -10.32
CA ASN A 260 25.55 11.52 -11.22
C ASN A 260 26.22 10.13 -11.15
N LYS A 261 27.10 9.84 -12.11
CA LYS A 261 27.79 8.54 -12.19
C LYS A 261 28.57 8.18 -10.91
N GLY A 262 29.17 9.16 -10.24
CA GLY A 262 29.93 8.93 -9.00
C GLY A 262 29.03 8.49 -7.85
N MET A 263 27.87 9.14 -7.72
CA MET A 263 26.86 8.79 -6.72
C MET A 263 26.21 7.44 -6.99
N LEU A 264 25.93 7.11 -8.26
CA LEU A 264 25.42 5.77 -8.63
C LEU A 264 26.41 4.66 -8.28
N LEU A 265 27.72 4.88 -8.48
CA LEU A 265 28.75 3.91 -8.08
C LEU A 265 28.79 3.73 -6.57
N LEU A 266 28.73 4.83 -5.82
CA LEU A 266 28.67 4.79 -4.35
C LEU A 266 27.42 4.05 -3.87
N LEU A 267 26.24 4.37 -4.42
CA LEU A 267 24.98 3.72 -4.07
C LEU A 267 25.06 2.21 -4.33
N ARG A 268 25.53 1.80 -5.52
CA ARG A 268 25.71 0.38 -5.85
C ARG A 268 26.57 -0.34 -4.80
N ASP A 269 27.70 0.25 -4.44
CA ASP A 269 28.67 -0.37 -3.52
C ASP A 269 28.16 -0.44 -2.09
N ILE A 270 27.40 0.57 -1.63
CA ILE A 270 26.79 0.58 -0.30
C ILE A 270 25.58 -0.37 -0.23
N ALA A 271 24.77 -0.41 -1.28
CA ALA A 271 23.57 -1.24 -1.33
C ALA A 271 23.89 -2.73 -1.48
N ALA A 272 25.07 -3.08 -2.00
CA ALA A 272 25.50 -4.47 -2.10
C ALA A 272 25.48 -5.17 -0.72
N GLY A 273 24.80 -6.31 -0.65
CA GLY A 273 24.58 -7.10 0.56
C GLY A 273 23.58 -6.51 1.56
N GLN A 274 22.92 -5.39 1.27
CA GLN A 274 21.85 -4.80 2.10
C GLN A 274 20.53 -4.68 1.32
N ASP A 275 20.64 -4.35 0.03
CA ASP A 275 19.54 -4.17 -0.92
C ASP A 275 20.04 -4.48 -2.34
N GLU A 276 20.04 -5.77 -2.69
CA GLU A 276 20.49 -6.24 -4.01
C GLU A 276 19.68 -5.62 -5.15
N LEU A 277 18.38 -5.39 -4.93
CA LEU A 277 17.52 -4.76 -5.93
C LEU A 277 17.97 -3.32 -6.24
N LEU A 278 18.30 -2.55 -5.20
CA LEU A 278 18.83 -1.19 -5.37
C LEU A 278 20.23 -1.17 -5.96
N SER A 279 21.09 -2.11 -5.54
CA SER A 279 22.44 -2.25 -6.10
C SER A 279 22.40 -2.53 -7.61
N ASP A 280 21.58 -3.50 -8.03
CA ASP A 280 21.38 -3.86 -9.43
C ASP A 280 20.78 -2.71 -10.24
N THR A 281 19.81 -1.99 -9.66
CA THR A 281 19.16 -0.86 -10.33
C THR A 281 20.14 0.29 -10.53
N ALA A 282 20.95 0.61 -9.52
CA ALA A 282 22.04 1.58 -9.65
C ALA A 282 23.08 1.12 -10.71
N ALA A 283 23.43 -0.17 -10.72
CA ALA A 283 24.35 -0.75 -11.71
C ALA A 283 23.80 -0.65 -13.15
N LYS A 284 22.49 -0.85 -13.33
CA LYS A 284 21.81 -0.65 -14.63
C LYS A 284 21.84 0.82 -15.06
N ALA A 285 21.59 1.75 -14.15
CA ALA A 285 21.64 3.19 -14.43
C ALA A 285 23.06 3.71 -14.77
N ILE A 286 24.11 3.03 -14.29
CA ILE A 286 25.51 3.37 -14.65
C ILE A 286 25.83 2.98 -16.09
N LYS A 287 25.22 1.91 -16.61
CA LYS A 287 25.46 1.49 -17.99
C LYS A 287 24.96 2.61 -18.91
N PRO A 288 25.76 3.03 -19.91
CA PRO A 288 25.30 4.02 -20.85
C PRO A 288 24.01 3.47 -21.47
N THR A 289 22.91 4.21 -21.29
CA THR A 289 21.67 3.99 -22.02
C THR A 289 21.97 4.24 -23.49
N THR A 290 22.58 3.26 -24.14
CA THR A 290 22.73 3.18 -25.59
C THR A 290 21.39 2.74 -26.14
N THR A 291 20.36 3.55 -25.89
CA THR A 291 19.16 3.52 -26.71
C THR A 291 19.60 4.10 -28.05
N TYR A 292 20.11 3.25 -28.93
CA TYR A 292 20.17 3.59 -30.34
C TYR A 292 18.72 3.68 -30.82
N THR A 293 18.12 4.88 -30.72
CA THR A 293 17.00 5.24 -31.58
C THR A 293 17.54 5.30 -33.00
N ASN A 294 17.61 4.13 -33.65
CA ASN A 294 17.95 4.05 -35.05
C ASN A 294 16.74 4.56 -35.84
N SER A 295 16.65 5.88 -35.99
CA SER A 295 15.82 6.47 -37.01
C SER A 295 16.58 6.39 -38.32
N VAL A 296 16.02 5.65 -39.29
CA VAL A 296 16.52 5.68 -40.65
C VAL A 296 15.67 6.68 -41.41
N VAL A 297 16.29 7.79 -41.80
CA VAL A 297 15.71 8.75 -42.74
C VAL A 297 16.20 8.37 -44.12
N PHE A 298 15.28 8.04 -45.01
CA PHE A 298 15.61 7.85 -46.42
C PHE A 298 14.88 8.89 -47.26
N SER A 299 15.61 9.47 -48.20
CA SER A 299 15.11 10.43 -49.18
C SER A 299 15.53 9.98 -50.57
N GLY A 300 14.55 9.77 -51.44
CA GLY A 300 14.69 9.58 -52.88
C GLY A 300 14.13 10.78 -53.64
N SER A 301 14.30 10.79 -54.96
CA SER A 301 13.85 11.90 -55.82
C SER A 301 12.33 12.13 -55.84
N HIS A 302 11.54 11.13 -55.41
CA HIS A 302 10.07 11.19 -55.42
C HIS A 302 9.43 10.66 -54.12
N ASN A 303 10.22 10.33 -53.10
CA ASN A 303 9.70 9.85 -51.82
C ASN A 303 10.65 10.17 -50.66
N SER A 304 10.08 10.43 -49.49
CA SER A 304 10.81 10.47 -48.24
C SER A 304 10.02 9.71 -47.18
N GLY A 305 10.75 9.10 -46.26
CA GLY A 305 10.16 8.33 -45.17
C GLY A 305 11.03 8.38 -43.94
N LEU A 306 10.37 8.29 -42.79
CA LEU A 306 11.00 8.13 -41.49
C LEU A 306 10.55 6.78 -40.93
N GLN A 307 11.50 5.88 -40.73
CA GLN A 307 11.24 4.64 -40.01
C GLN A 307 11.85 4.73 -38.62
N ILE A 308 11.01 4.61 -37.60
CA ILE A 308 11.41 4.56 -36.19
C ILE A 308 11.29 3.11 -35.73
N GLY A 309 12.40 2.49 -35.38
CA GLY A 309 12.44 1.16 -34.78
C GLY A 309 13.08 1.21 -33.40
N ASN A 310 12.53 0.46 -32.44
CA ASN A 310 13.15 0.24 -31.15
C ASN A 310 13.90 -1.10 -31.19
N ASN A 311 15.22 -1.08 -30.94
CA ASN A 311 16.01 -2.29 -30.80
C ASN A 311 16.58 -2.38 -29.38
N SER A 312 16.22 -3.44 -28.66
CA SER A 312 16.70 -3.72 -27.31
C SER A 312 17.95 -4.63 -27.25
N GLY A 313 18.56 -4.95 -28.40
CA GLY A 313 19.78 -5.76 -28.51
C GLY A 313 21.01 -5.00 -29.04
N SER A 314 22.18 -5.64 -28.98
CA SER A 314 23.43 -5.10 -29.54
C SER A 314 23.46 -5.30 -31.07
N ILE A 315 23.66 -4.23 -31.84
CA ILE A 315 23.88 -4.33 -33.30
C ILE A 315 25.38 -4.24 -33.59
N SER A 316 25.92 -5.26 -34.26
CA SER A 316 27.27 -5.26 -34.81
C SER A 316 27.26 -5.54 -36.31
N GLY A 317 28.16 -4.94 -37.08
CA GLY A 317 28.37 -5.26 -38.50
C GLY A 317 27.72 -4.32 -39.52
N ILE A 318 27.30 -3.11 -39.14
CA ILE A 318 26.78 -2.13 -40.11
C ILE A 318 27.96 -1.42 -40.81
N ASN A 319 28.12 -1.68 -42.11
CA ASN A 319 28.96 -0.87 -43.00
C ASN A 319 28.08 0.04 -43.86
N PHE A 320 28.14 1.35 -43.63
CA PHE A 320 27.60 2.31 -44.57
C PHE A 320 28.60 2.49 -45.70
N ASN A 321 28.37 1.82 -46.82
CA ASN A 321 29.11 2.10 -48.04
C ASN A 321 28.86 3.57 -48.43
N ARG A 322 29.92 4.39 -48.33
CA ARG A 322 29.94 5.74 -48.86
C ARG A 322 29.91 5.65 -50.39
N TRP A 323 28.88 6.23 -50.98
CA TRP A 323 28.84 6.58 -52.41
C TRP A 323 29.42 7.97 -52.59
#